data_AF-A0A6J8EXJ9-F1
#
_entry.id   AF-A0A6J8EXJ9-F1
#
_cell.length_a   1.000
_cell.length_b   1.000
_cell.length_c   1.000
_cell.angle_alpha   90.00
_cell.angle_beta   90.00
_cell.angle_gamma   90.00
#
_symmetry.space_group_name_H-M   'P 1'
#
loop_
_entity.id
_entity.type
_entity.pdbx_description
1 polymer ?
#
loop_
_entity_poly.entity_id
_entity_poly.type
_entity_poly.pdbx_seq_one_letter_code
_entity_poly.pdbx_strand_id
1 'polypeptide(L)'
;MTSGSTPDILDHSVHLDKYGIEGSKINSFTFQVKASRDANVYLSSSTTMDSTMPFYDVNFGAHTNTKTQLVRRKDNLLTTPISTSWNTVIDRHRLKSWEFRDFWVSWDGGVIKHGRGSVIGDDLIGEWTDPAPFPVKSIGVLNSYNSNGDWIIQSTVYGNTSNYFIKCSPSDEKVDLYIYKPVMMLSETMCAITCKTDEECMGFNYNENSCELLSFGQGVVTAIPKMSEIGWRFYTKCYVERHACLDCLL
;
A
#
# COMPACT_ATOMS: atom_id res chain seq x y z
N MET A 1 6.86 3.74 -35.82
CA MET A 1 6.57 4.71 -34.76
C MET A 1 5.51 4.08 -33.87
N THR A 2 5.93 3.40 -32.81
CA THR A 2 5.03 2.78 -31.84
C THR A 2 4.43 3.90 -30.98
N SER A 3 3.11 4.05 -31.02
CA SER A 3 2.36 4.94 -30.14
C SER A 3 2.60 4.50 -28.70
N GLY A 4 3.40 5.26 -27.95
CA GLY A 4 3.54 5.05 -26.51
C GLY A 4 2.21 5.31 -25.84
N SER A 5 1.55 4.25 -25.37
CA SER A 5 0.42 4.35 -24.46
C SER A 5 0.88 5.13 -23.23
N THR A 6 0.08 6.11 -22.79
CA THR A 6 0.23 6.71 -21.47
C THR A 6 0.26 5.60 -20.43
N PRO A 7 1.23 5.57 -19.49
CA PRO A 7 1.26 4.58 -18.43
C PRO A 7 -0.07 4.53 -17.68
N ASP A 8 -0.54 3.32 -17.36
CA ASP A 8 -1.72 3.12 -16.54
C ASP A 8 -1.46 3.70 -15.13
N ILE A 9 -2.41 4.49 -14.60
CA ILE A 9 -2.27 5.08 -13.26
C ILE A 9 -2.15 4.01 -12.16
N LEU A 10 -2.74 2.83 -12.37
CA LEU A 10 -2.69 1.70 -11.45
C LEU A 10 -1.40 0.89 -11.58
N ASP A 11 -0.67 0.96 -12.71
CA ASP A 11 0.65 0.30 -12.88
C ASP A 11 1.69 0.80 -11.86
N HIS A 12 1.46 1.95 -11.25
CA HIS A 12 2.36 2.51 -10.25
C HIS A 12 1.91 2.22 -8.81
N SER A 13 0.72 1.65 -8.63
CA SER A 13 0.19 1.35 -7.30
C SER A 13 0.84 0.11 -6.70
N VAL A 14 0.93 0.09 -5.37
CA VAL A 14 1.38 -1.08 -4.60
C VAL A 14 0.18 -1.96 -4.32
N HIS A 15 0.18 -3.18 -4.86
CA HIS A 15 -0.94 -4.10 -4.68
C HIS A 15 -0.83 -4.80 -3.32
N LEU A 16 -1.93 -4.80 -2.57
CA LEU A 16 -1.93 -5.28 -1.19
C LEU A 16 -2.12 -6.80 -1.06
N ASP A 17 -2.50 -7.48 -2.14
CA ASP A 17 -2.62 -8.94 -2.22
C ASP A 17 -1.28 -9.64 -1.93
N LYS A 18 -0.16 -9.04 -2.34
CA LYS A 18 1.21 -9.50 -2.01
C LYS A 18 1.49 -9.55 -0.51
N TYR A 19 0.73 -8.78 0.27
CA TYR A 19 0.80 -8.73 1.73
C TYR A 19 -0.36 -9.52 2.39
N GLY A 20 -1.08 -10.34 1.63
CA GLY A 20 -2.21 -11.14 2.10
C GLY A 20 -3.51 -10.37 2.30
N ILE A 21 -3.60 -9.14 1.80
CA ILE A 21 -4.77 -8.28 1.90
C ILE A 21 -5.52 -8.32 0.57
N GLU A 22 -6.33 -9.36 0.40
CA GLU A 22 -7.11 -9.58 -0.81
C GLU A 22 -8.49 -8.89 -0.69
N GLY A 23 -8.79 -7.99 -1.62
CA GLY A 23 -10.06 -7.25 -1.62
C GLY A 23 -11.31 -8.12 -1.76
N SER A 24 -11.15 -9.35 -2.27
CA SER A 24 -12.21 -10.36 -2.35
C SER A 24 -12.50 -11.07 -1.01
N LYS A 25 -11.59 -10.98 -0.03
CA LYS A 25 -11.68 -11.65 1.27
C LYS A 25 -12.04 -10.71 2.42
N ILE A 26 -11.90 -9.40 2.21
CA ILE A 26 -12.21 -8.37 3.20
C ILE A 26 -13.12 -7.30 2.60
N ASN A 27 -13.80 -6.54 3.45
CA ASN A 27 -14.64 -5.41 3.05
C ASN A 27 -14.21 -4.08 3.70
N SER A 28 -13.12 -4.10 4.46
CA SER A 28 -12.55 -2.91 5.10
C SER A 28 -11.11 -3.18 5.52
N PHE A 29 -10.34 -2.11 5.68
CA PHE A 29 -9.01 -2.17 6.31
C PHE A 29 -8.63 -0.82 6.91
N THR A 30 -7.67 -0.87 7.83
CA THR A 30 -7.02 0.29 8.44
C THR A 30 -5.60 0.42 7.91
N PHE A 31 -5.11 1.64 7.82
CA PHE A 31 -3.73 1.93 7.47
C PHE A 31 -3.27 3.22 8.17
N GLN A 32 -1.97 3.37 8.33
CA GLN A 32 -1.36 4.63 8.71
C GLN A 32 -0.65 5.21 7.50
N VAL A 33 -0.67 6.53 7.35
CA VAL A 33 0.11 7.20 6.31
C VAL A 33 0.69 8.51 6.81
N LYS A 34 1.94 8.77 6.44
CA LYS A 34 2.68 10.01 6.63
C LYS A 34 3.04 10.54 5.25
N ALA A 35 2.36 11.58 4.82
CA ALA A 35 2.51 12.17 3.49
C ALA A 35 2.27 13.68 3.52
N SER A 36 2.90 14.41 2.60
CA SER A 36 2.81 15.89 2.56
C SER A 36 1.62 16.39 1.75
N ARG A 37 1.17 15.63 0.75
CA ARG A 37 0.16 16.08 -0.22
C ARG A 37 -1.03 15.16 -0.24
N ASP A 38 -0.84 13.90 -0.57
CA ASP A 38 -1.92 12.99 -0.92
C ASP A 38 -1.57 11.53 -0.61
N ALA A 39 -2.60 10.70 -0.51
CA ALA A 39 -2.54 9.27 -0.25
C ALA A 39 -3.79 8.62 -0.89
N ASN A 40 -3.58 7.83 -1.92
CA ASN A 40 -4.64 7.18 -2.69
C ASN A 40 -4.79 5.72 -2.28
N VAL A 41 -6.04 5.30 -2.09
CA VAL A 41 -6.44 3.91 -1.96
C VAL A 41 -7.31 3.56 -3.17
N TYR A 42 -6.90 2.55 -3.92
CA TYR A 42 -7.63 2.00 -5.05
C TYR A 42 -8.34 0.71 -4.66
N LEU A 43 -9.62 0.60 -5.00
CA LEU A 43 -10.43 -0.59 -4.82
C LEU A 43 -10.90 -1.06 -6.20
N SER A 44 -10.25 -2.08 -6.77
CA SER A 44 -10.50 -2.50 -8.16
C SER A 44 -11.42 -3.71 -8.25
N SER A 45 -12.22 -3.76 -9.32
CA SER A 45 -13.01 -4.94 -9.70
C SER A 45 -12.17 -6.05 -10.38
N SER A 46 -10.91 -5.76 -10.70
CA SER A 46 -9.93 -6.71 -11.24
C SER A 46 -9.07 -7.34 -10.14
N THR A 47 -8.52 -8.52 -10.39
CA THR A 47 -7.53 -9.15 -9.48
C THR A 47 -6.11 -8.60 -9.66
N THR A 48 -5.82 -7.89 -10.76
CA THR A 48 -4.46 -7.48 -11.13
C THR A 48 -4.26 -5.95 -11.15
N MET A 49 -5.16 -5.15 -10.54
CA MET A 49 -5.17 -3.67 -10.62
C MET A 49 -4.97 -3.14 -12.04
N ASP A 50 -6.04 -3.22 -12.82
CA ASP A 50 -6.08 -2.81 -14.23
C ASP A 50 -7.00 -1.60 -14.37
N SER A 51 -6.52 -0.45 -14.86
CA SER A 51 -7.36 0.76 -14.97
C SER A 51 -8.40 0.69 -16.09
N THR A 52 -8.32 -0.31 -16.97
CA THR A 52 -9.39 -0.59 -17.92
C THR A 52 -10.61 -1.14 -17.19
N MET A 53 -10.43 -1.78 -16.03
CA MET A 53 -11.53 -2.28 -15.21
C MET A 53 -12.05 -1.22 -14.24
N PRO A 54 -13.35 -1.23 -13.87
CA PRO A 54 -13.89 -0.30 -12.88
C PRO A 54 -13.15 -0.35 -11.55
N PHE A 55 -12.88 0.82 -10.97
CA PHE A 55 -12.27 0.95 -9.64
C PHE A 55 -12.74 2.21 -8.90
N TYR A 56 -12.67 2.17 -7.57
CA TYR A 56 -12.84 3.34 -6.71
C TYR A 56 -11.46 3.92 -6.37
N ASP A 57 -11.36 5.25 -6.43
CA ASP A 57 -10.17 6.05 -6.10
C ASP A 57 -10.53 6.91 -4.87
N VAL A 58 -10.09 6.47 -3.70
CA VAL A 58 -10.23 7.21 -2.43
C VAL A 58 -8.94 7.98 -2.19
N ASN A 59 -8.95 9.28 -2.47
CA ASN A 59 -7.80 10.17 -2.33
C ASN A 59 -7.91 10.97 -1.03
N PHE A 60 -7.10 10.62 -0.04
CA PHE A 60 -6.88 11.44 1.14
C PHE A 60 -5.87 12.53 0.79
N GLY A 61 -6.20 13.79 1.09
CA GLY A 61 -5.30 14.91 0.78
C GLY A 61 -5.39 15.44 -0.66
N ALA A 62 -6.49 15.15 -1.36
CA ALA A 62 -6.80 15.81 -2.62
C ALA A 62 -6.75 17.35 -2.51
N HIS A 63 -6.52 18.03 -3.64
CA HIS A 63 -6.39 19.49 -3.72
C HIS A 63 -5.34 20.05 -2.74
N THR A 64 -4.11 19.53 -2.81
CA THR A 64 -3.00 19.98 -1.96
C THR A 64 -3.31 19.83 -0.47
N ASN A 65 -3.74 18.63 -0.08
CA ASN A 65 -4.04 18.25 1.29
C ASN A 65 -5.20 19.02 1.96
N THR A 66 -6.20 19.43 1.17
CA THR A 66 -7.36 20.21 1.66
C THR A 66 -8.70 19.49 1.52
N LYS A 67 -8.72 18.36 0.82
CA LYS A 67 -9.92 17.53 0.64
C LYS A 67 -9.62 16.05 0.78
N THR A 68 -10.66 15.28 1.01
CA THR A 68 -10.70 13.86 0.68
C THR A 68 -11.68 13.70 -0.47
N GLN A 69 -11.29 12.98 -1.51
CA GLN A 69 -12.11 12.78 -2.70
C GLN A 69 -12.34 11.30 -2.93
N LEU A 70 -13.57 10.92 -3.26
CA LEU A 70 -13.91 9.59 -3.73
C LEU A 70 -14.41 9.69 -5.16
N VAL A 71 -13.75 8.96 -6.05
CA VAL A 71 -14.09 8.92 -7.47
C VAL A 71 -14.34 7.48 -7.88
N ARG A 72 -15.49 7.19 -8.49
CA ARG A 72 -15.69 5.96 -9.24
C ARG A 72 -15.16 6.18 -10.65
N ARG A 73 -14.11 5.44 -11.00
CA ARG A 73 -13.54 5.40 -12.34
C ARG A 73 -14.15 4.21 -13.08
N LYS A 74 -14.56 4.44 -14.32
CA LYS A 74 -15.05 3.41 -15.24
C LYS A 74 -14.28 3.60 -16.53
N ASP A 75 -13.79 2.52 -17.13
CA ASP A 75 -13.22 2.38 -18.48
C ASP A 75 -12.54 3.63 -19.06
N ASN A 76 -11.23 3.54 -19.31
CA ASN A 76 -10.40 4.52 -20.01
C ASN A 76 -11.17 5.59 -20.83
N LEU A 77 -11.32 6.78 -20.23
CA LEU A 77 -11.34 8.10 -20.90
C LEU A 77 -12.66 8.71 -21.44
N LEU A 78 -13.88 8.15 -21.29
CA LEU A 78 -15.06 8.76 -21.98
C LEU A 78 -16.35 8.95 -21.18
N THR A 79 -16.38 8.72 -19.86
CA THR A 79 -17.53 9.10 -19.02
C THR A 79 -17.11 10.01 -17.89
N THR A 80 -17.89 11.07 -17.62
CA THR A 80 -17.66 11.97 -16.49
C THR A 80 -17.58 11.13 -15.22
N PRO A 81 -16.44 11.14 -14.48
CA PRO A 81 -16.31 10.34 -13.29
C PRO A 81 -17.41 10.72 -12.29
N ILE A 82 -18.10 9.72 -11.74
CA ILE A 82 -18.99 9.99 -10.60
C ILE A 82 -18.08 10.21 -9.42
N SER A 83 -18.02 11.46 -8.96
CA SER A 83 -17.15 11.86 -7.86
C SER A 83 -17.93 12.62 -6.80
N THR A 84 -17.48 12.46 -5.57
CA THR A 84 -17.89 13.25 -4.43
C THR A 84 -16.64 13.63 -3.65
N SER A 85 -16.67 14.78 -2.97
CA SER A 85 -15.53 15.30 -2.24
C SER A 85 -15.97 15.91 -0.92
N TRP A 86 -15.17 15.69 0.12
CA TRP A 86 -15.38 16.23 1.44
C TRP A 86 -14.20 17.13 1.81
N ASN A 87 -14.49 18.27 2.43
CA ASN A 87 -13.45 19.21 2.84
C ASN A 87 -12.75 18.69 4.10
N THR A 88 -11.42 18.56 4.08
CA THR A 88 -10.61 18.24 5.27
C THR A 88 -10.16 19.51 5.99
N VAL A 89 -11.09 20.47 6.14
CA VAL A 89 -10.82 21.77 6.79
C VAL A 89 -10.47 21.63 8.26
N ILE A 90 -10.79 20.50 8.89
CA ILE A 90 -10.33 20.18 10.24
C ILE A 90 -8.91 19.64 10.13
N ASP A 91 -7.94 20.29 10.79
CA ASP A 91 -6.52 19.93 10.69
C ASP A 91 -6.26 18.44 10.97
N ARG A 92 -7.07 17.83 11.83
CA ARG A 92 -6.99 16.40 12.16
C ARG A 92 -7.29 15.49 10.95
N HIS A 93 -8.04 15.92 9.95
CA HIS A 93 -8.34 15.10 8.76
C HIS A 93 -7.31 15.26 7.64
N ARG A 94 -6.30 16.11 7.82
CA ARG A 94 -5.21 16.32 6.84
C ARG A 94 -4.10 15.30 7.03
N LEU A 95 -3.39 15.01 5.95
CA LEU A 95 -2.12 14.30 5.99
C LEU A 95 -1.04 15.20 6.62
N LYS A 96 0.01 14.61 7.18
CA LYS A 96 1.18 15.34 7.70
C LYS A 96 2.46 14.67 7.22
N SER A 97 3.44 15.48 6.84
CA SER A 97 4.73 14.98 6.34
C SER A 97 5.65 14.46 7.44
N TRP A 98 5.35 14.74 8.71
CA TRP A 98 6.22 14.44 9.86
C TRP A 98 5.62 13.44 10.86
N GLU A 99 4.36 13.03 10.70
CA GLU A 99 3.72 12.04 11.59
C GLU A 99 2.83 11.09 10.81
N PHE A 100 2.79 9.82 11.23
CA PHE A 100 1.80 8.87 10.74
C PHE A 100 0.43 9.22 11.29
N ARG A 101 -0.58 9.09 10.43
CA ARG A 101 -1.99 9.24 10.80
C ARG A 101 -2.77 8.02 10.37
N ASP A 102 -3.61 7.54 11.27
CA ASP A 102 -4.48 6.40 11.04
C ASP A 102 -5.70 6.79 10.22
N PHE A 103 -6.03 5.97 9.24
CA PHE A 103 -7.23 6.06 8.43
C PHE A 103 -7.81 4.68 8.19
N TRP A 104 -9.05 4.67 7.73
CA TRP A 104 -9.72 3.45 7.33
C TRP A 104 -10.59 3.68 6.10
N VAL A 105 -10.81 2.61 5.35
CA VAL A 105 -11.74 2.54 4.21
C VAL A 105 -12.56 1.26 4.34
N SER A 106 -13.86 1.34 4.04
CA SER A 106 -14.76 0.18 3.95
C SER A 106 -15.61 0.22 2.69
N TRP A 107 -15.92 -0.93 2.12
CA TRP A 107 -16.81 -1.13 0.98
C TRP A 107 -17.75 -2.30 1.28
N ASP A 108 -18.93 -2.00 1.81
CA ASP A 108 -19.91 -3.04 2.15
C ASP A 108 -21.27 -2.72 1.54
N GLY A 109 -21.89 -3.72 0.91
CA GLY A 109 -23.20 -3.55 0.27
C GLY A 109 -23.28 -2.42 -0.78
N GLY A 110 -22.16 -2.09 -1.44
CA GLY A 110 -22.09 -0.96 -2.40
C GLY A 110 -21.95 0.42 -1.75
N VAL A 111 -21.73 0.48 -0.44
CA VAL A 111 -21.47 1.70 0.32
C VAL A 111 -20.00 1.81 0.64
N ILE A 112 -19.35 2.85 0.11
CA ILE A 112 -17.95 3.15 0.35
C ILE A 112 -17.88 4.22 1.43
N LYS A 113 -17.22 3.90 2.55
CA LYS A 113 -16.99 4.82 3.67
C LYS A 113 -15.52 4.95 3.96
N HIS A 114 -15.14 6.09 4.51
CA HIS A 114 -13.78 6.33 4.96
C HIS A 114 -13.76 7.32 6.13
N GLY A 115 -12.77 7.17 6.99
CA GLY A 115 -12.63 7.99 8.17
C GLY A 115 -11.22 7.95 8.73
N ARG A 116 -11.04 8.59 9.89
CA ARG A 116 -9.79 8.65 10.64
C ARG A 116 -9.81 7.64 11.78
N GLY A 117 -8.64 7.13 12.15
CA GLY A 117 -8.44 6.28 13.31
C GLY A 117 -8.25 4.81 12.94
N SER A 118 -7.99 4.00 13.95
CA SER A 118 -7.78 2.55 13.82
C SER A 118 -9.06 1.72 14.02
N VAL A 119 -10.20 2.38 14.22
CA VAL A 119 -11.50 1.72 14.42
C VAL A 119 -12.39 2.03 13.22
N ILE A 120 -12.77 0.99 12.48
CA ILE A 120 -13.67 1.12 11.32
C ILE A 120 -15.00 1.75 11.78
N GLY A 121 -15.43 2.82 11.12
CA GLY A 121 -16.67 3.53 11.43
C GLY A 121 -16.52 4.75 12.34
N ASP A 122 -15.42 4.89 13.08
CA ASP A 122 -15.16 6.05 13.94
C ASP A 122 -14.58 7.24 13.15
N ASP A 123 -14.80 8.47 13.63
CA ASP A 123 -14.38 9.75 12.99
C ASP A 123 -14.57 9.74 11.45
N LEU A 124 -15.81 9.42 11.04
CA LEU A 124 -16.24 9.37 9.64
C LEU A 124 -15.95 10.69 8.92
N ILE A 125 -15.21 10.61 7.80
CA ILE A 125 -14.93 11.75 6.93
C ILE A 125 -15.98 11.82 5.81
N GLY A 126 -16.33 10.68 5.22
CA GLY A 126 -17.27 10.63 4.11
C GLY A 126 -17.84 9.25 3.83
N GLU A 127 -18.99 9.24 3.19
CA GLU A 127 -19.74 8.05 2.79
C GLU A 127 -20.41 8.29 1.44
N TRP A 128 -20.36 7.29 0.57
CA TRP A 128 -21.00 7.32 -0.73
C TRP A 128 -21.56 5.96 -1.12
N THR A 129 -22.77 5.95 -1.66
CA THR A 129 -23.42 4.74 -2.17
C THR A 129 -23.32 4.72 -3.70
N ASP A 130 -22.69 3.68 -4.24
CA ASP A 130 -22.66 3.46 -5.68
C ASP A 130 -24.01 2.90 -6.15
N PRO A 131 -24.73 3.55 -7.08
CA PRO A 131 -25.98 3.01 -7.62
C PRO A 131 -25.80 1.73 -8.44
N ALA A 132 -24.58 1.41 -8.88
CA ALA A 132 -24.24 0.21 -9.63
C ALA A 132 -22.89 -0.36 -9.14
N PRO A 133 -22.87 -0.93 -7.92
CA PRO A 133 -21.63 -1.37 -7.28
C PRO A 133 -21.03 -2.59 -7.99
N PHE A 134 -19.72 -2.77 -7.83
CA PHE A 134 -19.00 -3.95 -8.29
C PHE A 134 -18.25 -4.60 -7.12
N PRO A 135 -18.02 -5.92 -7.16
CA PRO A 135 -17.21 -6.57 -6.14
C PRO A 135 -15.76 -6.09 -6.24
N VAL A 136 -15.21 -5.63 -5.12
CA VAL A 136 -13.78 -5.33 -5.00
C VAL A 136 -13.02 -6.65 -4.94
N LYS A 137 -11.96 -6.77 -5.74
CA LYS A 137 -11.13 -7.99 -5.81
C LYS A 137 -9.70 -7.74 -5.41
N SER A 138 -9.16 -6.56 -5.70
CA SER A 138 -7.82 -6.16 -5.30
C SER A 138 -7.85 -4.76 -4.67
N ILE A 139 -6.83 -4.48 -3.86
CA ILE A 139 -6.61 -3.18 -3.21
C ILE A 139 -5.20 -2.70 -3.57
N GLY A 140 -5.09 -1.43 -3.94
CA GLY A 140 -3.83 -0.77 -4.26
C GLY A 140 -3.65 0.48 -3.42
N VAL A 141 -2.41 0.84 -3.10
CA VAL A 141 -2.08 2.14 -2.49
C VAL A 141 -1.05 2.88 -3.33
N LEU A 142 -1.16 4.20 -3.38
CA LEU A 142 -0.27 5.05 -4.16
C LEU A 142 -0.21 6.46 -3.56
N ASN A 143 0.89 7.16 -3.77
CA ASN A 143 0.94 8.62 -3.67
C ASN A 143 1.14 9.19 -5.07
N SER A 144 0.57 10.36 -5.37
CA SER A 144 0.69 11.00 -6.68
C SER A 144 2.16 11.24 -7.06
N TYR A 145 2.40 11.40 -8.37
CA TYR A 145 3.70 11.81 -8.90
C TYR A 145 4.26 13.02 -8.15
N ASN A 146 5.55 12.95 -7.79
CA ASN A 146 6.27 13.95 -6.99
C ASN A 146 5.76 14.11 -5.55
N SER A 147 5.10 13.10 -4.99
CA SER A 147 4.66 13.04 -3.60
C SER A 147 5.35 11.89 -2.89
N ASN A 148 5.79 12.13 -1.66
CA ASN A 148 6.33 11.08 -0.79
C ASN A 148 5.22 10.62 0.14
N GLY A 149 5.15 9.32 0.39
CA GLY A 149 4.30 8.77 1.43
C GLY A 149 4.93 7.55 2.08
N ASP A 150 5.04 7.58 3.40
CA ASP A 150 5.32 6.38 4.19
C ASP A 150 3.97 5.85 4.69
N TRP A 151 3.71 4.57 4.54
CA TRP A 151 2.49 3.86 4.88
C TRP A 151 2.83 2.72 5.84
N ILE A 152 1.91 2.47 6.77
CA ILE A 152 1.93 1.29 7.62
C ILE A 152 0.61 0.57 7.39
N ILE A 153 0.67 -0.64 6.88
CA ILE A 153 -0.52 -1.46 6.63
C ILE A 153 -0.44 -2.68 7.52
N GLN A 154 -1.51 -2.99 8.23
CA GLN A 154 -1.57 -4.21 9.04
C GLN A 154 -2.22 -5.32 8.22
N SER A 155 -1.57 -6.47 8.09
CA SER A 155 -2.19 -7.70 7.56
C SER A 155 -2.22 -8.78 8.62
N THR A 156 -3.25 -9.62 8.55
CA THR A 156 -3.32 -10.84 9.36
C THR A 156 -3.42 -12.03 8.42
N VAL A 157 -2.32 -12.79 8.32
CA VAL A 157 -2.22 -13.97 7.47
C VAL A 157 -2.02 -15.19 8.36
N TYR A 158 -2.89 -16.19 8.23
CA TYR A 158 -2.89 -17.41 9.06
C TYR A 158 -2.89 -17.15 10.58
N GLY A 159 -3.59 -16.09 11.02
CA GLY A 159 -3.66 -15.70 12.44
C GLY A 159 -2.46 -14.92 12.97
N ASN A 160 -1.44 -14.67 12.15
CA ASN A 160 -0.30 -13.82 12.51
C ASN A 160 -0.52 -12.41 11.97
N THR A 161 -0.47 -11.42 12.86
CA THR A 161 -0.63 -10.01 12.51
C THR A 161 0.74 -9.35 12.37
N SER A 162 0.97 -8.70 11.22
CA SER A 162 2.21 -8.00 10.90
C SER A 162 1.92 -6.59 10.39
N ASN A 163 2.83 -5.66 10.66
CA ASN A 163 2.82 -4.31 10.11
C ASN A 163 3.80 -4.21 8.94
N TYR A 164 3.31 -3.74 7.79
CA TYR A 164 4.08 -3.52 6.56
C TYR A 164 4.35 -2.06 6.39
N PHE A 165 5.63 -1.73 6.25
CA PHE A 165 6.08 -0.39 5.95
C PHE A 165 6.24 -0.26 4.43
N ILE A 166 5.37 0.54 3.80
CA ILE A 166 5.38 0.82 2.36
C ILE A 166 5.73 2.31 2.20
N LYS A 167 6.77 2.63 1.46
CA LYS A 167 7.33 3.96 1.30
C LYS A 167 7.45 4.24 -0.19
N CYS A 168 6.57 5.10 -0.63
CA CYS A 168 6.52 5.56 -2.01
C CYS A 168 7.32 6.84 -2.14
N SER A 169 8.32 6.77 -3.03
CA SER A 169 9.26 7.82 -3.36
C SER A 169 8.85 8.46 -4.69
N PRO A 170 9.12 9.76 -4.89
CA PRO A 170 8.81 10.47 -6.12
C PRO A 170 9.66 10.06 -7.33
N SER A 171 10.52 9.04 -7.22
CA SER A 171 11.33 8.55 -8.33
C SER A 171 10.51 7.68 -9.28
N ASP A 172 10.67 7.90 -10.60
CA ASP A 172 10.05 7.07 -11.65
C ASP A 172 10.59 5.63 -11.69
N GLU A 173 11.64 5.32 -10.93
CA GLU A 173 12.30 4.01 -10.89
C GLU A 173 11.70 3.13 -9.79
N LYS A 174 11.14 2.00 -10.21
CA LYS A 174 10.71 0.93 -9.31
C LYS A 174 11.95 0.20 -8.82
N VAL A 175 12.05 0.01 -7.51
CA VAL A 175 13.20 -0.64 -6.89
C VAL A 175 12.72 -1.99 -6.35
N ASP A 176 13.15 -3.06 -6.99
CA ASP A 176 12.91 -4.43 -6.53
C ASP A 176 13.78 -4.75 -5.30
N LEU A 177 13.23 -5.52 -4.37
CA LEU A 177 14.04 -6.21 -3.36
C LEU A 177 14.66 -7.46 -3.95
N TYR A 178 15.88 -7.76 -3.54
CA TYR A 178 16.55 -8.99 -3.93
C TYR A 178 17.11 -9.73 -2.73
N ILE A 179 17.08 -11.06 -2.83
CA ILE A 179 17.82 -11.93 -1.92
C ILE A 179 19.29 -11.81 -2.33
N TYR A 180 20.09 -11.12 -1.51
CA TYR A 180 21.52 -10.97 -1.77
C TYR A 180 22.36 -11.94 -0.93
N LYS A 181 21.82 -12.40 0.20
CA LYS A 181 22.53 -13.33 1.08
C LYS A 181 21.57 -14.33 1.74
N PRO A 182 21.48 -15.58 1.22
CA PRO A 182 20.89 -16.66 1.98
C PRO A 182 21.86 -17.09 3.09
N VAL A 183 21.37 -17.19 4.31
CA VAL A 183 22.16 -17.68 5.45
C VAL A 183 21.40 -18.81 6.12
N MET A 184 22.07 -19.95 6.31
CA MET A 184 21.55 -20.99 7.21
C MET A 184 21.68 -20.47 8.64
N MET A 185 20.58 -19.96 9.20
CA MET A 185 20.52 -19.49 10.58
C MET A 185 19.48 -20.28 11.38
N LEU A 186 19.81 -20.52 12.66
CA LEU A 186 19.06 -21.42 13.54
C LEU A 186 17.91 -20.72 14.28
N SER A 187 17.74 -19.40 14.14
CA SER A 187 16.63 -18.68 14.78
C SER A 187 16.29 -17.36 14.11
N GLU A 188 15.02 -16.97 14.27
CA GLU A 188 14.48 -15.68 13.83
C GLU A 188 15.29 -14.50 14.38
N THR A 189 15.68 -14.58 15.66
CA THR A 189 16.45 -13.54 16.35
C THR A 189 17.83 -13.34 15.71
N MET A 190 18.50 -14.42 15.30
CA MET A 190 19.81 -14.31 14.65
C MET A 190 19.69 -13.69 13.26
N CYS A 191 18.63 -14.01 12.53
CA CYS A 191 18.31 -13.39 11.25
C CYS A 191 18.07 -11.88 11.42
N ALA A 192 17.28 -11.51 12.43
CA ALA A 192 17.02 -10.11 12.79
C ALA A 192 18.28 -9.34 13.19
N ILE A 193 19.15 -9.93 14.03
CA ILE A 193 20.41 -9.30 14.44
C ILE A 193 21.30 -9.08 13.21
N THR A 194 21.43 -10.09 12.35
CA THR A 194 22.27 -10.00 11.15
C THR A 194 21.77 -8.90 10.22
N CYS A 195 20.47 -8.87 9.94
CA CYS A 195 19.89 -7.78 9.14
C CYS A 195 20.07 -6.42 9.82
N LYS A 196 19.94 -6.34 11.14
CA LYS A 196 20.14 -5.09 11.88
C LYS A 196 21.57 -4.56 11.73
N THR A 197 22.57 -5.44 11.79
CA THR A 197 23.99 -5.07 11.71
C THR A 197 24.50 -4.85 10.29
N ASP A 198 23.82 -5.40 9.29
CA ASP A 198 24.20 -5.27 7.89
C ASP A 198 23.60 -3.98 7.30
N GLU A 199 24.45 -3.07 6.83
CA GLU A 199 24.02 -1.76 6.28
C GLU A 199 23.20 -1.89 5.00
N GLU A 200 23.40 -2.96 4.23
CA GLU A 200 22.68 -3.24 2.99
C GLU A 200 21.33 -3.93 3.25
N CYS A 201 21.16 -4.58 4.41
CA CYS A 201 19.93 -5.28 4.71
C CYS A 201 18.77 -4.33 4.98
N MET A 202 17.71 -4.45 4.19
CA MET A 202 16.47 -3.69 4.27
C MET A 202 15.35 -4.50 4.95
N GLY A 203 15.47 -5.82 4.95
CA GLY A 203 14.52 -6.75 5.55
C GLY A 203 14.96 -8.20 5.36
N PHE A 204 14.16 -9.15 5.81
CA PHE A 204 14.46 -10.57 5.63
C PHE A 204 13.20 -11.44 5.57
N ASN A 205 13.23 -12.49 4.75
CA ASN A 205 12.32 -13.62 4.90
C ASN A 205 12.93 -14.64 5.88
N TYR A 206 12.11 -15.23 6.74
CA TYR A 206 12.52 -16.24 7.70
C TYR A 206 11.53 -17.40 7.74
N ASN A 207 12.05 -18.62 7.80
CA ASN A 207 11.34 -19.78 8.30
C ASN A 207 12.30 -20.62 9.18
N GLU A 208 11.82 -21.71 9.77
CA GLU A 208 12.63 -22.56 10.66
C GLU A 208 13.90 -23.13 10.00
N ASN A 209 13.97 -23.12 8.66
CA ASN A 209 15.06 -23.69 7.86
C ASN A 209 15.92 -22.65 7.13
N SER A 210 15.51 -21.38 7.06
CA SER A 210 16.12 -20.39 6.16
C SER A 210 15.96 -18.95 6.65
N CYS A 211 17.01 -18.16 6.42
CA CYS A 211 17.02 -16.70 6.55
C CYS A 211 17.51 -16.08 5.24
N GLU A 212 16.65 -15.31 4.58
CA GLU A 212 16.94 -14.65 3.31
C GLU A 212 17.02 -13.14 3.55
N LEU A 213 18.22 -12.58 3.61
CA LEU A 213 18.41 -11.14 3.75
C LEU A 213 18.11 -10.43 2.43
N LEU A 214 17.36 -9.34 2.52
CA LEU A 214 16.87 -8.56 1.39
C LEU A 214 17.57 -7.20 1.33
N SER A 215 17.93 -6.77 0.13
CA SER A 215 18.53 -5.46 -0.16
C SER A 215 17.93 -4.86 -1.43
N PHE A 216 18.06 -3.54 -1.58
CA PHE A 216 17.79 -2.83 -2.84
C PHE A 216 19.02 -2.92 -3.76
N GLY A 217 18.85 -3.25 -5.04
CA GLY A 217 19.95 -3.26 -6.01
C GLY A 217 20.02 -4.52 -6.86
N GLN A 218 21.20 -5.03 -7.19
CA GLN A 218 21.33 -6.31 -7.92
C GLN A 218 21.57 -7.45 -6.94
N GLY A 219 20.59 -8.34 -6.77
CA GLY A 219 20.80 -9.60 -6.06
C GLY A 219 20.61 -10.82 -6.96
N VAL A 220 20.64 -12.00 -6.35
CA VAL A 220 20.67 -13.28 -7.07
C VAL A 220 19.28 -13.68 -7.57
N VAL A 221 18.25 -13.29 -6.82
CA VAL A 221 16.83 -13.58 -7.09
C VAL A 221 16.01 -12.39 -6.64
N THR A 222 15.08 -11.91 -7.47
CA THR A 222 14.06 -10.94 -7.06
C THR A 222 13.27 -11.54 -5.89
N ALA A 223 13.37 -10.89 -4.73
CA ALA A 223 12.72 -11.35 -3.52
C ALA A 223 11.26 -10.92 -3.56
N ILE A 224 10.35 -11.89 -3.63
CA ILE A 224 8.97 -11.66 -3.20
C ILE A 224 8.96 -11.86 -1.69
N PRO A 225 8.38 -10.94 -0.89
CA PRO A 225 8.08 -11.23 0.51
C PRO A 225 7.30 -12.54 0.59
N LYS A 226 7.87 -13.59 1.21
CA LYS A 226 7.34 -14.97 1.14
C LYS A 226 6.16 -15.20 2.08
N MET A 227 5.22 -14.27 2.12
CA MET A 227 4.20 -14.20 3.17
C MET A 227 2.98 -15.06 2.91
N SER A 228 2.70 -15.31 1.63
CA SER A 228 1.67 -16.25 1.20
C SER A 228 2.09 -17.72 1.38
N GLU A 229 3.39 -17.96 1.59
CA GLU A 229 3.94 -19.30 1.76
C GLU A 229 3.82 -19.76 3.23
N ILE A 230 3.26 -20.94 3.43
CA ILE A 230 3.08 -21.52 4.77
C ILE A 230 4.45 -21.69 5.46
N GLY A 231 4.55 -21.22 6.70
CA GLY A 231 5.75 -21.36 7.53
C GLY A 231 6.79 -20.24 7.36
N TRP A 232 6.59 -19.34 6.39
CA TRP A 232 7.46 -18.18 6.19
C TRP A 232 6.91 -16.93 6.87
N ARG A 233 7.83 -16.05 7.26
CA ARG A 233 7.59 -14.75 7.88
C ARG A 233 8.48 -13.73 7.20
N PHE A 234 8.00 -12.50 7.08
CA PHE A 234 8.77 -11.39 6.51
C PHE A 234 8.91 -10.27 7.55
N TYR A 235 10.10 -9.69 7.60
CA TYR A 235 10.46 -8.64 8.54
C TYR A 235 11.13 -7.50 7.79
N THR A 236 10.71 -6.27 8.07
CA THR A 236 11.38 -5.06 7.58
C THR A 236 12.30 -4.50 8.65
N LYS A 237 13.50 -4.07 8.26
CA LYS A 237 14.38 -3.33 9.17
C LYS A 237 13.79 -1.94 9.44
N CYS A 238 13.57 -1.61 10.72
CA CYS A 238 13.07 -0.28 11.10
C CYS A 238 14.15 0.78 10.91
N TYR A 239 13.94 1.73 9.99
CA TYR A 239 14.81 2.89 9.81
C TYR A 239 14.31 4.06 10.64
N VAL A 240 15.06 4.44 11.67
CA VAL A 240 14.94 5.74 12.33
C VAL A 240 15.95 6.66 11.66
N GLU A 241 15.47 7.50 10.74
CA GLU A 241 16.20 8.60 10.11
C GLU A 241 17.51 8.24 9.36
N ARG A 242 17.38 7.89 8.08
CA ARG A 242 18.25 8.34 6.97
C ARG A 242 17.63 7.91 5.63
N HIS A 243 17.80 8.76 4.63
CA HIS A 243 17.14 8.68 3.32
C HIS A 243 17.44 7.38 2.56
N ALA A 244 16.47 6.46 2.47
CA ALA A 244 16.26 5.48 1.39
C ALA A 244 14.90 4.76 1.59
N CYS A 245 14.38 4.18 0.51
CA CYS A 245 13.01 3.68 0.32
C CYS A 245 12.65 2.41 1.11
N LEU A 246 11.37 2.06 1.14
CA LEU A 246 10.83 0.78 1.58
C LEU A 246 9.71 0.47 0.57
N ASP A 247 9.93 -0.36 -0.43
CA ASP A 247 8.88 -0.95 -1.28
C ASP A 247 7.65 -0.10 -1.65
N CYS A 248 7.75 0.58 -2.78
CA CYS A 248 6.61 0.77 -3.67
C CYS A 248 6.69 -0.44 -4.66
N LEU A 249 6.25 -1.63 -4.24
CA LEU A 249 6.36 -2.88 -5.04
C LEU A 249 5.43 -2.84 -6.25
N LEU A 250 5.97 -3.17 -7.42
CA LEU A 250 5.22 -3.60 -8.60
C LEU A 250 5.12 -5.11 -8.68
#